data_AF-A0A6G0Z0C9-F1
#
_entry.id   AF-A0A6G0Z0C9-F1
#
_cell.length_a   1.000
_cell.length_b   1.000
_cell.length_c   1.000
_cell.angle_alpha   90.00
_cell.angle_beta   90.00
_cell.angle_gamma   90.00
#
_symmetry.space_group_name_H-M   'P 1'
#
loop_
_entity.id
_entity.type
_entity.pdbx_description
1 polymer ?
#
loop_
_entity_poly.entity_id
_entity_poly.type
_entity_poly.pdbx_seq_one_letter_code
_entity_poly.pdbx_strand_id
1 'polypeptide(L)' 'MSKKEQPICTSCDSVTTVKHLLTECLLTKDARDKLMLPNNLCEILAPNTERTSSLLELLKETNLLQKI' A
#
# COMPACT_ATOMS: atom_id res chain seq x y z
N MET A 1 -11.66 -16.29 19.35
CA MET A 1 -11.28 -15.08 18.60
C MET A 1 -10.44 -15.51 17.41
N SER A 2 -10.95 -15.33 16.19
CA SER A 2 -10.31 -15.81 14.96
C SER A 2 -9.00 -15.06 14.75
N LYS A 3 -7.86 -15.76 14.87
CA LYS A 3 -6.56 -15.28 14.42
C LYS A 3 -6.65 -15.17 12.90
N LYS A 4 -7.10 -14.02 12.38
CA LYS A 4 -7.07 -13.73 10.94
C LYS A 4 -5.61 -13.86 10.53
N GLU A 5 -5.30 -14.94 9.80
CA GLU A 5 -3.99 -15.15 9.21
C GLU A 5 -3.63 -13.86 8.48
N GLN A 6 -2.50 -13.31 8.88
CA GLN A 6 -1.99 -12.04 8.36
C GLN A 6 -1.81 -12.26 6.86
N PRO A 7 -2.37 -11.42 5.98
CA PRO A 7 -2.18 -11.59 4.56
C PRO A 7 -0.67 -11.62 4.30
N ILE A 8 -0.18 -12.61 3.56
CA ILE A 8 1.24 -12.69 3.19
C ILE A 8 1.35 -12.16 1.77
N CYS A 9 2.38 -11.35 1.52
CA CYS A 9 2.64 -10.77 0.20
C CYS A 9 3.40 -11.84 -0.58
N THR A 10 2.75 -12.50 -1.52
CA THR A 10 3.38 -13.56 -2.35
C THR A 10 4.58 -13.05 -3.14
N SER A 11 4.68 -11.75 -3.40
CA SER A 11 5.85 -11.16 -4.08
C SER A 11 7.01 -10.81 -3.15
N CYS A 12 6.78 -10.69 -1.85
CA CYS A 12 7.81 -10.28 -0.88
C CYS A 12 8.04 -11.33 0.23
N ASP A 13 7.31 -12.43 0.19
CA ASP A 13 7.32 -13.53 1.18
C ASP A 13 7.26 -13.04 2.63
N SER A 14 6.54 -11.93 2.84
CA SER A 14 6.51 -11.23 4.12
C SER A 14 5.09 -10.84 4.47
N VAL A 15 4.86 -10.54 5.75
CA VAL A 15 3.56 -10.15 6.27
C VAL A 15 3.10 -8.86 5.56
N THR A 16 2.03 -8.97 4.77
CA THR A 16 1.37 -7.85 4.11
C THR A 16 0.77 -6.95 5.18
N THR A 17 1.48 -5.88 5.46
CA THR A 17 0.97 -4.75 6.24
C THR A 17 0.71 -3.57 5.31
N VAL A 18 -0.12 -2.63 5.77
CA VAL A 18 -0.33 -1.36 5.06
C VAL A 18 1.01 -0.65 4.84
N LYS A 19 1.91 -0.67 5.85
CA LYS A 19 3.28 -0.19 5.70
C LYS A 19 4.00 -0.91 4.58
N HIS A 20 4.05 -2.24 4.62
CA HIS A 20 4.74 -3.02 3.59
C HIS A 20 4.23 -2.66 2.19
N LEU A 21 2.91 -2.69 1.96
CA LEU A 21 2.33 -2.30 0.67
C LEU A 21 2.68 -0.88 0.27
N LEU A 22 2.61 0.08 1.17
CA LEU A 22 2.79 1.47 0.79
C LEU A 22 4.26 1.89 0.68
N THR A 23 5.20 1.22 1.34
CA THR A 23 6.60 1.67 1.40
C THR A 23 7.63 0.65 0.90
N GLU A 24 7.34 -0.65 0.98
CA GLU A 24 8.35 -1.71 0.85
C GLU A 24 8.01 -2.77 -0.22
N CYS A 25 6.75 -2.89 -0.62
CA CYS A 25 6.28 -3.95 -1.50
C CYS A 25 6.66 -3.70 -2.97
N LEU A 26 7.10 -4.77 -3.64
CA LEU A 26 7.44 -4.75 -5.06
C LEU A 26 6.21 -4.64 -5.96
N LEU A 27 5.06 -5.20 -5.56
CA LEU A 27 3.80 -5.13 -6.33
C LEU A 27 3.33 -3.69 -6.56
N THR A 28 3.51 -2.87 -5.54
CA THR A 28 3.13 -1.46 -5.52
C THR A 28 4.24 -0.56 -6.01
N LYS A 29 5.46 -1.07 -6.21
CA LYS A 29 6.64 -0.24 -6.52
C LYS A 29 6.45 0.55 -7.81
N ASP A 30 5.91 -0.09 -8.84
CA ASP A 30 5.64 0.54 -10.14
C ASP A 30 4.61 1.67 -10.02
N ALA A 31 3.44 1.38 -9.43
CA ALA A 31 2.42 2.39 -9.16
C ALA A 31 2.95 3.54 -8.28
N ARG A 32 3.77 3.22 -7.27
CA ARG A 32 4.32 4.21 -6.35
C ARG A 32 5.34 5.13 -7.03
N ASP A 33 6.15 4.60 -7.94
CA ASP A 33 7.09 5.37 -8.76
C ASP A 33 6.33 6.28 -9.73
N LYS A 34 5.34 5.72 -10.44
CA LYS A 34 4.44 6.45 -11.36
C LYS A 34 3.68 7.59 -10.67
N LEU A 35 3.24 7.36 -9.43
CA LEU A 35 2.48 8.32 -8.62
C LEU A 35 3.39 9.21 -7.74
N MET A 36 4.71 9.06 -7.86
CA MET A 36 5.73 9.79 -7.09
C MET A 36 5.46 9.79 -5.57
N LEU A 37 4.95 8.67 -5.06
CA LEU A 37 4.56 8.52 -3.66
C LEU A 37 5.81 8.35 -2.78
N PRO A 38 5.89 9.04 -1.63
CA PRO A 38 7.03 8.96 -0.75
C PRO A 38 7.14 7.57 -0.12
N ASN A 39 8.36 7.10 0.17
CA ASN A 39 8.59 5.82 0.85
C ASN A 39 8.30 5.88 2.37
N ASN A 40 7.59 6.91 2.85
CA ASN A 40 7.29 7.11 4.26
C ASN A 40 5.78 7.09 4.50
N LEU A 41 5.31 6.14 5.30
CA LEU A 41 3.87 5.95 5.56
C LEU A 41 3.22 7.19 6.20
N CYS A 42 3.95 7.93 7.05
CA CYS A 42 3.42 9.16 7.65
C CYS A 42 3.18 10.22 6.57
N GLU A 43 4.11 10.34 5.63
CA GLU A 43 3.98 11.26 4.49
C GLU A 43 2.85 10.83 3.54
N ILE A 44 2.68 9.53 3.30
CA ILE A 44 1.60 9.03 2.43
C ILE A 44 0.23 9.30 3.07
N LEU A 45 0.10 9.12 4.38
CA LEU A 45 -1.14 9.34 5.14
C LEU A 45 -1.33 10.78 5.61
N ALA A 46 -0.38 11.66 5.33
CA ALA A 46 -0.49 13.06 5.71
C ALA A 46 -1.72 13.68 5.02
N PRO A 47 -2.43 14.62 5.69
CA PRO A 47 -3.60 15.27 5.12
C PRO A 47 -3.19 16.19 3.96
N ASN A 48 -3.10 15.61 2.77
CA ASN A 48 -2.76 16.28 1.54
C ASN A 48 -3.60 15.66 0.43
N THR A 49 -4.48 16.45 -0.16
CA THR A 49 -5.46 15.99 -1.14
C THR A 49 -4.82 15.27 -2.32
N GLU A 50 -3.69 15.75 -2.82
CA GLU A 50 -2.95 15.13 -3.91
C GLU A 50 -2.37 13.76 -3.53
N ARG A 51 -1.74 13.67 -2.35
CA ARG A 51 -1.20 12.40 -1.84
C ARG A 51 -2.31 11.40 -1.55
N THR A 52 -3.44 11.85 -1.02
CA THR A 52 -4.60 10.99 -0.77
C THR A 52 -5.16 10.44 -2.09
N SER A 53 -5.23 11.25 -3.16
CA SER A 53 -5.64 10.75 -4.47
C SER A 53 -4.66 9.72 -5.03
N SER A 54 -3.35 9.98 -4.96
CA SER A 54 -2.33 9.03 -5.38
C SER A 54 -2.38 7.73 -4.58
N LEU A 55 -2.55 7.81 -3.26
CA LEU A 55 -2.75 6.64 -2.40
C LEU A 55 -3.99 5.85 -2.81
N LEU A 56 -5.11 6.53 -3.10
CA LEU A 56 -6.35 5.89 -3.52
C LEU A 56 -6.22 5.18 -4.87
N GLU A 57 -5.52 5.80 -5.82
CA GLU A 57 -5.19 5.22 -7.12
C GLU A 57 -4.31 3.97 -6.94
N LEU A 58 -3.28 4.04 -6.11
CA LEU A 58 -2.44 2.89 -5.79
C LEU A 58 -3.24 1.76 -5.15
N LEU A 59 -4.12 2.07 -4.20
CA LEU A 59 -5.01 1.08 -3.55
C LEU A 59 -5.98 0.43 -4.54
N LYS A 60 -6.43 1.18 -5.57
CA LYS A 60 -7.25 0.66 -6.67
C LYS A 60 -6.44 -0.23 -7.61
N GLU A 61 -5.28 0.22 -8.09
CA GLU A 61 -4.42 -0.55 -9.00
C GLU A 61 -4.00 -1.86 -8.35
N THR A 62 -3.67 -1.83 -7.06
CA THR A 62 -3.25 -3.02 -6.30
C THR A 62 -4.39 -3.86 -5.75
N ASN A 63 -5.65 -3.50 -6.06
CA ASN A 63 -6.86 -4.22 -5.62
C ASN A 63 -6.97 -4.41 -4.09
N LEU A 64 -6.27 -3.60 -3.31
CA LEU A 64 -6.29 -3.66 -1.84
C LEU A 64 -7.63 -3.19 -1.26
N LEU A 65 -8.30 -2.27 -1.95
CA LEU A 65 -9.62 -1.75 -1.58
C LEU A 65 -10.72 -2.82 -1.60
N GLN A 66 -10.53 -3.94 -2.31
CA GLN A 66 -11.55 -4.98 -2.48
C GLN A 66 -11.81 -5.79 -1.19
N LYS A 67 -11.02 -5.57 -0.13
CA LYS A 67 -11.07 -6.32 1.14
C LYS A 67 -11.46 -5.47 2.35
N ILE A 68 -12.04 -4.28 2.13
CA ILE A 68 -12.55 -3.40 3.19
C ILE A 68 -14.02 -3.72 3.47
#